data_AF-A0A6S8ESB1-F1
#
_entry.id   AF-A0A6S8ESB1-F1
#
_cell.length_a   1.000
_cell.length_b   1.000
_cell.length_c   1.000
_cell.angle_alpha   90.00
_cell.angle_beta   90.00
_cell.angle_gamma   90.00
#
_symmetry.space_group_name_H-M   'P 1'
#
loop_
_entity.id
_entity.type
_entity.pdbx_description
1 polymer ?
#
loop_
_entity_poly.entity_id
_entity_poly.type
_entity_poly.pdbx_seq_one_letter_code
_entity_poly.pdbx_strand_id
1 'polypeptide(L)'
;MTTIQFCPECNNMLYPKEDRAEKKLLLTCRHCEFEKPAENPTVYIHKIKKDTAMRLDLVDPALSGDPTLPRTYDTNCEKCGGNEAVFFMSRSGGRDSDMALVFLCVNSACHHKWLN
;
A
#
# COMPACT_ATOMS: atom_id res chain seq x y z
N MET A 1 6.89 -8.66 -2.83
CA MET A 1 6.49 -7.64 -3.83
C MET A 1 7.71 -7.32 -4.66
N THR A 2 7.56 -7.05 -5.95
CA THR A 2 8.68 -6.66 -6.82
C THR A 2 8.84 -5.15 -6.74
N THR A 3 9.88 -4.69 -6.05
CA THR A 3 10.19 -3.27 -5.89
C THR A 3 11.03 -2.80 -7.08
N ILE A 4 10.72 -1.60 -7.60
CA ILE A 4 11.54 -0.95 -8.63
C ILE A 4 12.90 -0.62 -8.02
N GLN A 5 13.98 -0.96 -8.72
CA GLN A 5 15.34 -0.71 -8.28
C GLN A 5 16.03 0.30 -9.20
N PHE A 6 16.87 1.15 -8.61
CA PHE A 6 17.59 2.22 -9.30
C PHE A 6 19.10 1.93 -9.32
N CYS A 7 19.76 2.43 -10.35
CA CYS A 7 21.20 2.37 -10.49
C CYS A 7 21.88 3.28 -9.46
N PRO A 8 22.90 2.81 -8.71
CA PRO A 8 23.59 3.64 -7.72
C PRO A 8 24.43 4.75 -8.35
N GLU A 9 24.89 4.58 -9.60
CA GLU A 9 25.77 5.53 -10.29
C GLU A 9 25.01 6.72 -10.91
N CYS A 10 23.90 6.45 -11.60
CA CYS A 10 23.19 7.46 -12.39
C CYS A 10 21.71 7.63 -12.01
N ASN A 11 21.24 6.92 -10.97
CA ASN A 11 19.87 6.95 -10.48
C ASN A 11 18.77 6.66 -11.52
N ASN A 12 19.13 6.03 -12.64
CA ASN A 12 18.18 5.56 -13.64
C ASN A 12 17.57 4.21 -13.22
N MET A 13 16.36 3.92 -13.70
CA MET A 13 15.68 2.65 -13.46
C MET A 13 16.47 1.48 -14.06
N LEU A 14 16.65 0.40 -13.28
CA LEU A 14 17.27 -0.84 -13.75
C LEU A 14 16.24 -1.71 -14.48
N TYR A 15 16.69 -2.40 -15.52
CA TYR A 15 15.86 -3.27 -16.36
C TYR A 15 16.29 -4.74 -16.22
N PRO A 16 15.34 -5.68 -16.22
CA PRO A 16 15.64 -7.11 -16.22
C PRO A 16 16.31 -7.53 -17.53
N LYS A 17 17.39 -8.32 -17.42
CA LYS A 17 18.14 -8.91 -18.53
C LYS A 17 18.51 -10.35 -18.18
N GLU A 18 18.38 -11.25 -19.15
CA GLU A 18 18.80 -12.65 -19.00
C GLU A 18 20.32 -12.78 -19.22
N ASP A 19 21.01 -13.44 -18.31
CA ASP A 19 22.33 -14.04 -18.57
C ASP A 19 22.14 -15.49 -19.00
N ARG A 20 22.37 -15.77 -20.29
CA ARG A 20 22.14 -17.08 -20.90
C ARG A 20 23.19 -18.12 -20.53
N ALA A 21 24.42 -17.69 -20.19
CA ALA A 21 25.50 -18.60 -19.85
C ALA A 21 25.26 -19.18 -18.45
N GLU A 22 24.99 -18.30 -17.49
CA GLU A 22 24.78 -18.67 -16.09
C GLU A 22 23.31 -19.01 -15.77
N LYS A 23 22.38 -18.75 -16.70
CA LYS A 23 20.92 -18.90 -16.53
C LYS A 23 20.41 -18.11 -15.32
N LYS A 24 20.88 -16.87 -15.16
CA LYS A 24 20.52 -15.97 -14.05
C LYS A 24 19.81 -14.73 -14.56
N LEU A 25 18.92 -14.18 -13.73
CA LEU A 25 18.29 -12.89 -13.98
C LEU A 25 19.20 -11.77 -13.46
N LEU A 26 19.55 -10.83 -14.34
CA LEU A 26 20.30 -9.63 -14.01
C LEU A 26 19.39 -8.39 -14.09
N LEU A 27 19.78 -7.35 -13.36
CA LEU A 27 19.23 -6.00 -13.43
C LEU A 27 20.33 -5.08 -13.97
N THR A 28 20.11 -4.49 -15.14
CA THR A 28 21.10 -3.68 -15.86
C THR A 28 20.60 -2.25 -16.06
N CYS A 29 21.53 -1.29 -16.01
CA CYS A 29 21.25 0.08 -16.42
C CYS A 29 21.34 0.20 -17.95
N ARG A 30 20.51 1.05 -18.56
CA ARG A 30 20.61 1.36 -20.00
C ARG A 30 21.53 2.54 -20.31
N HIS A 31 21.92 3.30 -19.29
CA HIS A 31 22.69 4.54 -19.45
C HIS A 31 24.17 4.37 -19.09
N CYS A 32 24.50 3.45 -18.18
CA CYS A 32 25.87 3.09 -17.82
C CYS A 32 26.05 1.56 -17.81
N GLU A 33 27.27 1.09 -17.54
CA GLU A 33 27.63 -0.33 -17.54
C GLU A 33 27.28 -1.08 -16.24
N PHE A 34 26.54 -0.45 -15.33
CA PHE A 34 26.17 -1.07 -14.07
C PHE A 34 25.19 -2.24 -14.31
N GLU A 35 25.53 -3.39 -13.74
CA GLU A 35 24.68 -4.58 -13.68
C GLU A 35 24.81 -5.29 -12.35
N LYS A 36 23.74 -5.98 -11.93
CA LYS A 36 23.74 -6.79 -10.71
C LYS A 36 22.78 -7.98 -10.83
N PRO A 37 22.99 -9.07 -10.08
CA PRO A 37 22.03 -10.17 -10.03
C PRO A 37 20.72 -9.75 -9.35
N ALA A 38 19.60 -10.27 -9.85
CA ALA A 38 18.29 -10.07 -9.23
C ALA A 38 18.12 -11.00 -8.01
N GLU A 39 17.72 -10.42 -6.87
CA GLU A 39 17.42 -11.19 -5.65
C GLU A 39 16.11 -12.00 -5.77
N ASN A 40 15.16 -11.52 -6.57
CA ASN A 40 13.87 -12.15 -6.81
C ASN A 40 13.69 -12.42 -8.32
N PRO A 41 13.33 -13.65 -8.74
CA PRO A 41 13.10 -13.97 -10.15
C PRO A 41 11.82 -13.34 -10.72
N THR A 42 10.93 -12.80 -9.88
CA THR A 42 9.68 -12.20 -10.33
C THR A 42 9.94 -10.83 -10.91
N VAL A 43 9.61 -10.63 -12.19
CA VAL A 43 9.78 -9.33 -12.89
C VAL A 43 8.50 -8.49 -12.82
N TYR A 44 7.34 -9.12 -12.91
CA TYR A 44 6.05 -8.44 -13.00
C TYR A 44 4.95 -9.25 -12.33
N ILE A 45 4.05 -8.56 -11.64
CA ILE A 45 2.86 -9.14 -11.01
C ILE A 45 1.67 -8.26 -11.38
N HIS A 46 0.69 -8.83 -12.09
CA HIS A 46 -0.59 -8.19 -12.32
C HIS A 46 -1.63 -8.73 -11.32
N LYS A 47 -1.91 -7.97 -10.27
CA LYS A 47 -2.97 -8.32 -9.31
C LYS A 47 -4.32 -7.82 -9.81
N ILE A 48 -5.14 -8.74 -10.33
CA ILE A 48 -6.47 -8.44 -10.88
C ILE A 48 -7.47 -8.06 -9.77
N LYS A 49 -7.47 -8.82 -8.68
CA LYS A 49 -8.26 -8.49 -7.49
C LYS A 49 -7.38 -7.72 -6.52
N LYS A 50 -7.77 -6.48 -6.22
CA LYS A 50 -7.12 -5.67 -5.17
C LYS A 50 -7.72 -6.09 -3.83
N ASP A 51 -6.86 -6.48 -2.92
CA ASP A 51 -7.25 -6.83 -1.55
C ASP A 51 -7.84 -5.59 -0.86
N THR A 52 -8.99 -5.74 -0.19
CA THR A 52 -9.71 -4.63 0.46
C THR A 52 -8.88 -4.01 1.58
N ALA A 53 -8.01 -4.80 2.22
CA ALA A 53 -7.08 -4.33 3.25
C ALA A 53 -6.15 -3.20 2.75
N MET A 54 -5.78 -3.21 1.46
CA MET A 54 -4.93 -2.19 0.84
C MET A 54 -5.61 -0.80 0.82
N ARG A 55 -6.93 -0.71 1.03
CA ARG A 55 -7.62 0.59 1.09
C ARG A 55 -7.38 1.35 2.38
N LEU A 56 -7.17 0.67 3.51
CA LEU A 56 -6.98 1.35 4.80
C LEU A 56 -5.71 2.20 4.81
N ASP A 57 -4.66 1.78 4.10
CA ASP A 57 -3.41 2.52 3.99
C ASP A 57 -3.58 3.88 3.27
N LEU A 58 -4.59 4.00 2.40
CA LEU A 58 -4.90 5.23 1.66
C LEU A 58 -5.74 6.23 2.46
N VAL A 59 -6.28 5.82 3.60
CA VAL A 59 -7.09 6.71 4.45
C VAL A 59 -6.16 7.71 5.12
N ASP A 60 -6.38 9.00 4.92
CA ASP A 60 -5.58 10.03 5.58
C ASP A 60 -5.94 10.12 7.08
N PRO A 61 -4.97 10.02 8.00
CA PRO A 61 -5.21 10.27 9.43
C PRO A 61 -5.88 11.61 9.75
N ALA A 62 -5.69 12.63 8.92
CA ALA A 62 -6.30 13.96 9.09
C ALA A 62 -7.83 13.94 9.01
N LEU A 63 -8.43 12.89 8.44
CA LEU A 63 -9.89 12.72 8.39
C LEU A 63 -10.53 12.58 9.78
N SER A 64 -9.74 12.29 10.83
CA SER A 64 -10.26 12.28 12.21
C SER A 64 -10.75 13.66 12.68
N GLY A 65 -10.23 14.72 12.09
CA GLY A 65 -10.59 16.11 12.39
C GLY A 65 -11.69 16.69 11.49
N ASP A 66 -12.16 15.95 10.48
CA ASP A 66 -13.16 16.45 9.55
C ASP A 66 -14.54 16.55 10.25
N PRO A 67 -15.14 17.75 10.38
CA PRO A 67 -16.42 17.93 11.04
C PRO A 67 -17.61 17.43 10.20
N THR A 68 -17.40 17.14 8.91
CA THR A 68 -18.45 16.69 7.99
C THR A 68 -18.67 15.18 8.02
N LEU A 69 -17.71 14.43 8.58
CA LEU A 69 -17.81 12.98 8.70
C LEU A 69 -18.56 12.56 9.97
N PRO A 70 -19.37 11.49 9.90
CA PRO A 70 -20.11 11.01 11.06
C PRO A 70 -19.16 10.34 12.07
N ARG A 71 -19.51 10.48 13.35
CA ARG A 71 -18.79 9.94 14.50
C ARG A 71 -19.62 8.90 15.22
N THR A 72 -18.98 7.88 15.75
CA THR A 72 -19.59 6.88 16.62
C THR A 72 -18.87 6.81 17.96
N TYR A 73 -19.64 6.49 19.00
CA TYR A 73 -19.17 6.25 20.37
C TYR A 73 -19.45 4.83 20.85
N ASP A 74 -19.88 3.94 19.94
CA ASP A 74 -20.27 2.57 20.25
C ASP A 74 -19.17 1.55 19.93
N THR A 75 -18.03 2.03 19.43
CA THR A 75 -16.91 1.19 19.00
C THR A 75 -15.62 1.61 19.68
N ASN A 76 -14.97 0.66 20.34
CA ASN A 76 -13.68 0.89 20.99
C ASN A 76 -12.52 0.59 20.03
N CYS A 77 -11.53 1.47 20.02
CA CYS A 77 -10.28 1.25 19.31
C CYS A 77 -9.46 0.16 20.01
N GLU A 78 -9.12 -0.92 19.30
CA GLU A 78 -8.32 -2.03 19.83
C GLU A 78 -6.91 -1.62 20.29
N LYS A 79 -6.36 -0.52 19.73
CA LYS A 79 -5.01 -0.05 20.06
C LYS A 79 -4.91 0.85 21.28
N CYS A 80 -5.87 1.76 21.48
CA CYS A 80 -5.80 2.75 22.57
C CYS A 80 -6.97 2.68 23.56
N GLY A 81 -7.97 1.83 23.30
CA GLY A 81 -9.20 1.74 24.10
C GLY A 81 -10.13 2.95 23.96
N GLY A 82 -9.77 3.95 23.15
CA GLY A 82 -10.60 5.13 22.92
C GLY A 82 -11.96 4.75 22.34
N ASN A 83 -13.02 5.44 22.77
CA ASN A 83 -14.39 5.14 22.41
C ASN A 83 -14.98 6.15 21.41
N GLU A 84 -14.13 6.75 20.56
CA GLU A 84 -14.58 7.69 19.54
C GLU A 84 -13.88 7.36 18.22
N ALA A 85 -14.69 7.13 17.18
CA ALA A 85 -14.21 6.86 15.84
C ALA A 85 -15.03 7.65 14.81
N VAL A 86 -14.34 8.19 13.82
CA VAL A 86 -14.96 8.67 12.57
C VAL A 86 -15.17 7.47 11.67
N PHE A 87 -16.29 7.41 10.95
CA PHE A 87 -16.54 6.33 10.00
C PHE A 87 -17.07 6.81 8.66
N PHE A 88 -16.81 6.04 7.61
CA PHE A 88 -17.32 6.31 6.27
C PHE A 88 -17.36 5.03 5.43
N MET A 89 -18.19 5.02 4.39
CA MET A 89 -18.28 3.88 3.48
C MET A 89 -17.02 3.76 2.62
N SER A 90 -16.52 2.53 2.45
CA SER A 90 -15.40 2.27 1.55
C SER A 90 -15.80 2.63 0.11
N ARG A 91 -15.12 3.61 -0.49
CA ARG A 91 -15.27 3.92 -1.91
C ARG A 91 -14.50 2.89 -2.73
N SER A 92 -15.15 1.79 -3.05
CA SER A 92 -14.66 0.83 -4.02
C SER A 92 -15.17 1.16 -5.42
N GLY A 93 -14.33 1.79 -6.24
CA GLY A 93 -14.64 2.11 -7.64
C GLY A 93 -14.77 0.89 -8.58
N GLY A 94 -14.94 -0.32 -8.03
CA GLY A 94 -15.20 -1.55 -8.76
C GLY A 94 -16.66 -1.95 -8.64
N ARG A 95 -17.20 -2.70 -9.61
CA ARG A 95 -18.61 -3.12 -9.66
C ARG A 95 -19.03 -4.03 -8.49
N ASP A 96 -18.06 -4.66 -7.81
CA ASP A 96 -18.23 -5.43 -6.56
C ASP A 96 -17.79 -4.58 -5.36
N SER A 97 -18.43 -3.44 -5.15
CA SER A 97 -18.17 -2.62 -3.98
C SER A 97 -18.85 -3.24 -2.76
N ASP A 98 -18.08 -3.93 -1.92
CA ASP A 98 -18.56 -4.29 -0.59
C ASP A 98 -18.83 -3.00 0.21
N MET A 99 -20.03 -2.85 0.74
CA MET A 99 -20.49 -1.66 1.47
C MET A 99 -19.91 -1.64 2.90
N ALA A 100 -18.63 -1.97 3.03
CA ALA A 100 -17.93 -2.02 4.30
C ALA A 100 -17.73 -0.60 4.85
N LEU A 101 -17.90 -0.48 6.16
CA LEU A 101 -17.57 0.74 6.90
C LEU A 101 -16.10 0.73 7.30
N VAL A 102 -15.42 1.83 7.01
CA VAL A 102 -14.08 2.11 7.50
C VAL A 102 -14.22 2.95 8.75
N PHE A 103 -13.52 2.57 9.82
CA PHE A 103 -13.42 3.32 11.07
C PHE A 103 -12.02 3.90 11.22
N LEU A 104 -11.93 5.10 11.76
CA LEU A 104 -10.70 5.83 12.07
C LEU A 104 -10.79 6.37 13.50
N CYS A 105 -9.87 5.95 14.36
CA CYS A 105 -9.80 6.44 15.74
C CYS A 105 -9.48 7.94 15.76
N VAL A 106 -10.23 8.70 16.58
CA VAL A 106 -10.06 10.15 16.71
C VAL A 106 -8.84 10.54 17.54
N ASN A 107 -8.33 9.64 18.38
CA ASN A 107 -7.16 9.91 19.20
C ASN A 107 -5.93 10.23 18.33
N SER A 108 -5.40 11.45 18.49
CA SER A 108 -4.28 12.01 17.74
C SER A 108 -2.95 11.26 17.91
N ALA A 109 -2.82 10.42 18.95
CA ALA A 109 -1.66 9.56 19.12
C ALA A 109 -1.85 8.17 18.48
N CYS A 110 -3.08 7.79 18.12
CA CYS A 110 -3.42 6.43 17.72
C CYS A 110 -3.64 6.29 16.21
N HIS A 111 -4.57 7.05 15.64
CA HIS A 111 -4.97 6.99 14.22
C HIS A 111 -5.18 5.56 13.68
N HIS A 112 -5.62 4.64 14.53
CA HIS A 112 -5.90 3.27 14.12
C HIS A 112 -7.09 3.24 13.16
N LYS A 113 -6.97 2.40 12.14
CA LYS A 113 -7.96 2.24 11.09
C LYS A 113 -8.34 0.77 11.01
N TRP A 114 -9.63 0.49 10.91
CA TRP A 114 -10.14 -0.88 10.78
C TRP A 114 -11.43 -0.90 9.96
N LEU A 115 -11.83 -2.11 9.55
CA LEU A 115 -13.09 -2.38 8.88
C LEU A 115 -14.03 -3.08 9.87
N ASN A 116 -15.34 -2.92 9.65
CA ASN A 116 -16.36 -3.82 10.20
C ASN A 116 -16.82 -4.79 9.10
#